data_AF-A0A7J5PNI6-F1
#
_entry.id   AF-A0A7J5PNI6-F1
#
_cell.length_a   1.000
_cell.length_b   1.000
_cell.length_c   1.000
_cell.angle_alpha   90.00
_cell.angle_beta   90.00
_cell.angle_gamma   90.00
#
_symmetry.space_group_name_H-M   'P 1'
#
loop_
_entity.id
_entity.type
_entity.pdbx_description
1 polymer ?
#
loop_
_entity_poly.entity_id
_entity_poly.type
_entity_poly.pdbx_seq_one_letter_code
_entity_poly.pdbx_strand_id
1 'polypeptide(L)'
;MSQKKESFFWTSYSDLMTSLFFIMLVLFILVIVLLHKRMEVTERQLAEIKKVEQSTKDLNRKYFTYRSDSKKYVLNIAVSYPVGISDITKIDVADKERCLEDLYQAGKEVESFLKRNHENKYILIVEGQASKDNYRSNYELSYLRALGLIKYWHDRELNFGDNCEIQISGSGDGRLKTNSMREKNEISNQRFLIHILPKNIFENDK
;
A
#
# COMPACT_ATOMS: atom_id res chain seq x y z
N MET A 1 24.12 1.09 -77.69
CA MET A 1 24.80 0.88 -76.39
C MET A 1 23.98 1.33 -75.17
N SER A 2 22.78 1.91 -75.31
CA SER A 2 21.97 2.41 -74.18
C SER A 2 21.31 1.31 -73.32
N GLN A 3 20.80 0.23 -73.93
CA GLN A 3 20.05 -0.83 -73.24
C GLN A 3 20.84 -1.60 -72.15
N LYS A 4 22.17 -1.71 -72.27
CA LYS A 4 23.01 -2.40 -71.26
C LYS A 4 23.18 -1.60 -69.95
N LYS A 5 23.00 -0.28 -69.97
CA LYS A 5 23.15 0.58 -68.78
C LYS A 5 21.89 0.62 -67.94
N GLU A 6 20.71 0.60 -68.56
CA GLU A 6 19.45 0.51 -67.83
C GLU A 6 19.29 -0.84 -67.13
N SER A 7 19.62 -1.95 -67.80
CA SER A 7 19.54 -3.27 -67.17
C SER A 7 20.44 -3.38 -65.94
N PHE A 8 21.65 -2.80 -65.99
CA PHE A 8 22.58 -2.81 -64.87
C PHE A 8 22.11 -1.94 -63.69
N PHE A 9 21.45 -0.82 -63.96
CA PHE A 9 20.85 0.05 -62.94
C PHE A 9 19.70 -0.66 -62.21
N TRP A 10 18.79 -1.31 -62.95
CA TRP A 10 17.66 -2.02 -62.36
C TRP A 10 18.09 -3.23 -61.52
N THR A 11 19.11 -3.97 -61.95
CA THR A 11 19.67 -5.07 -61.14
C THR A 11 20.29 -4.55 -59.85
N SER A 12 21.08 -3.46 -59.91
CA SER A 12 21.71 -2.87 -58.72
C SER A 12 20.71 -2.24 -57.75
N TYR A 13 19.67 -1.57 -58.27
CA TYR A 13 18.59 -1.00 -57.46
C TYR A 13 17.74 -2.10 -56.79
N SER A 14 17.44 -3.17 -57.54
CA SER A 14 16.75 -4.34 -57.00
C SER A 14 17.56 -4.99 -55.87
N ASP A 15 18.88 -5.13 -56.04
CA ASP A 15 19.77 -5.71 -55.02
C ASP A 15 19.92 -4.82 -53.77
N LEU A 16 19.93 -3.49 -53.94
CA LEU A 16 19.89 -2.54 -52.83
C LEU A 16 18.58 -2.66 -52.04
N MET A 17 17.43 -2.74 -52.73
CA MET A 17 16.12 -2.85 -52.09
C MET A 17 15.95 -4.18 -51.36
N THR A 18 16.41 -5.30 -51.94
CA THR A 18 16.39 -6.60 -51.25
C THR A 18 17.32 -6.59 -50.04
N SER A 19 18.53 -6.04 -50.16
CA SER A 19 19.46 -5.91 -49.03
C SER A 19 18.88 -5.06 -47.90
N LEU A 20 18.26 -3.91 -48.22
CA LEU A 20 17.61 -3.06 -47.24
C LEU A 20 16.42 -3.77 -46.59
N PHE A 21 15.62 -4.50 -47.38
CA PHE A 21 14.52 -5.32 -46.87
C PHE A 21 15.02 -6.38 -45.88
N PHE A 22 16.12 -7.08 -46.19
CA PHE A 22 16.70 -8.06 -45.27
C PHE A 22 17.23 -7.41 -43.98
N ILE A 23 17.90 -6.26 -44.07
CA ILE A 23 18.35 -5.51 -42.87
C ILE A 23 17.14 -5.11 -42.01
N MET A 24 16.09 -4.55 -42.64
CA MET A 24 14.86 -4.17 -41.94
C MET A 24 14.16 -5.39 -41.32
N LEU A 25 14.13 -6.53 -42.02
CA LEU A 25 13.54 -7.77 -41.52
C LEU A 25 14.28 -8.28 -40.27
N VAL A 26 15.61 -8.28 -40.30
CA VAL A 26 16.43 -8.69 -39.15
C VAL A 26 16.21 -7.75 -37.97
N LEU A 27 16.22 -6.43 -38.21
CA LEU A 27 15.93 -5.44 -37.16
C LEU A 27 14.52 -5.62 -36.59
N PHE A 28 13.53 -5.88 -37.44
CA PHE A 28 12.16 -6.14 -37.01
C PHE A 28 12.08 -7.37 -36.10
N ILE A 29 12.71 -8.49 -36.48
CA ILE A 29 12.75 -9.70 -35.65
C ILE A 29 13.43 -9.42 -34.30
N LEU A 30 14.56 -8.70 -34.30
CA LEU A 30 15.26 -8.33 -33.06
C LEU A 30 14.39 -7.47 -32.14
N VAL A 31 13.67 -6.49 -32.69
CA VAL A 31 12.76 -5.64 -31.94
C VAL A 31 11.60 -6.46 -31.36
N ILE A 32 11.00 -7.37 -32.14
CA ILE A 32 9.92 -8.24 -31.66
C ILE A 32 10.40 -9.12 -30.49
N VAL A 33 11.57 -9.74 -30.61
CA VAL A 33 12.15 -10.56 -29.53
C VAL A 33 12.42 -9.73 -28.29
N LEU A 34 12.98 -8.53 -28.45
CA LEU A 34 13.29 -7.63 -27.34
C LEU A 34 12.01 -7.15 -26.64
N LEU A 35 10.98 -6.77 -27.41
CA LEU A 35 9.68 -6.38 -26.88
C LEU A 35 9.00 -7.52 -26.13
N HIS A 36 9.05 -8.74 -26.67
CA HIS A 36 8.44 -9.90 -26.01
C HIS A 36 9.11 -10.19 -24.65
N LYS A 37 10.45 -10.15 -24.59
CA LYS A 37 11.18 -10.31 -23.33
C LYS A 37 10.82 -9.22 -22.30
N ARG A 38 10.73 -7.96 -22.72
CA ARG A 38 10.33 -6.86 -21.83
C ARG A 38 8.90 -7.03 -21.34
N MET A 39 8.00 -7.46 -22.21
CA MET A 39 6.60 -7.72 -21.88
C MET A 39 6.50 -8.83 -20.83
N GLU A 40 7.19 -9.97 -21.01
CA GLU A 40 7.20 -11.05 -20.02
C GLU A 40 7.71 -10.62 -18.64
N VAL A 41 8.80 -9.84 -18.59
CA VAL A 41 9.34 -9.32 -17.31
C VAL A 41 8.32 -8.39 -16.65
N THR A 42 7.71 -7.49 -17.43
CA THR A 42 6.69 -6.56 -16.95
C THR A 42 5.47 -7.31 -16.39
N GLU A 43 5.00 -8.35 -17.09
CA GLU A 43 3.87 -9.16 -16.64
C GLU A 43 4.17 -9.91 -15.35
N ARG A 44 5.38 -10.46 -15.19
CA ARG A 44 5.81 -11.13 -13.96
C ARG A 44 5.87 -10.16 -12.78
N GLN A 45 6.48 -8.99 -12.96
CA GLN A 45 6.51 -7.95 -11.93
C GLN A 45 5.11 -7.51 -11.53
N LEU A 46 4.22 -7.31 -12.51
CA LEU A 46 2.84 -6.92 -12.26
C LEU A 46 2.05 -8.02 -11.52
N ALA A 47 2.29 -9.29 -11.83
CA ALA A 47 1.69 -10.41 -11.11
C ALA A 47 2.17 -10.48 -9.65
N GLU A 48 3.45 -10.23 -9.40
CA GLU A 48 4.02 -10.20 -8.06
C GLU A 48 3.47 -9.03 -7.23
N ILE A 49 3.43 -7.81 -7.80
CA ILE A 49 2.83 -6.64 -7.16
C ILE A 49 1.37 -6.92 -6.79
N LYS A 50 0.58 -7.50 -7.70
CA LYS A 50 -0.82 -7.88 -7.42
C LYS A 50 -0.93 -8.93 -6.32
N LYS A 51 -0.02 -9.91 -6.28
CA LYS A 51 0.00 -10.94 -5.24
C LYS A 51 0.28 -10.31 -3.88
N VAL A 52 1.26 -9.41 -3.79
CA VAL A 52 1.59 -8.73 -2.54
C VAL A 52 0.44 -7.79 -2.12
N GLU A 53 -0.13 -7.02 -3.04
CA GLU A 53 -1.33 -6.20 -2.77
C GLU A 53 -2.49 -7.06 -2.25
N GLN A 54 -2.73 -8.20 -2.88
CA GLN A 54 -3.80 -9.11 -2.46
C GLN A 54 -3.50 -9.74 -1.10
N SER A 55 -2.24 -10.08 -0.79
CA SER A 55 -1.86 -10.64 0.52
C SER A 55 -2.20 -9.68 1.65
N THR A 56 -2.09 -8.36 1.45
CA THR A 56 -2.49 -7.39 2.48
C THR A 56 -3.97 -7.48 2.85
N LYS A 57 -4.82 -8.04 1.97
CA LYS A 57 -6.26 -8.29 2.19
C LYS A 57 -6.59 -9.54 2.98
N ASP A 58 -5.58 -10.34 3.31
CA ASP A 58 -5.75 -11.56 4.09
C ASP A 58 -5.70 -11.32 5.60
N LEU A 59 -5.64 -10.07 6.06
CA LEU A 59 -5.81 -9.72 7.48
C LEU A 59 -7.14 -10.25 8.02
N ASN A 60 -7.12 -10.77 9.24
CA ASN A 60 -8.30 -11.35 9.87
C ASN A 60 -9.48 -10.36 9.95
N ARG A 61 -10.58 -10.72 9.30
CA ARG A 61 -11.81 -9.93 9.22
C ARG A 61 -12.47 -9.66 10.57
N LYS A 62 -12.12 -10.42 11.61
CA LYS A 62 -12.56 -10.15 12.99
C LYS A 62 -12.09 -8.77 13.44
N TYR A 63 -10.83 -8.41 13.18
CA TYR A 63 -10.21 -7.19 13.69
C TYR A 63 -10.14 -6.08 12.64
N PHE A 64 -10.13 -6.43 11.36
CA PHE A 64 -9.92 -5.49 10.27
C PHE A 64 -11.02 -5.58 9.22
N THR A 65 -11.54 -4.43 8.78
CA THR A 65 -12.38 -4.34 7.58
C THR A 65 -11.65 -3.55 6.51
N TYR A 66 -11.41 -4.17 5.35
CA TYR A 66 -10.88 -3.46 4.19
C TYR A 66 -11.97 -2.59 3.56
N ARG A 67 -11.68 -1.31 3.43
CA ARG A 67 -12.53 -0.33 2.75
C ARG A 67 -11.95 -0.02 1.38
N SER A 68 -12.63 -0.50 0.34
CA SER A 68 -12.18 -0.38 -1.06
C SER A 68 -12.21 1.05 -1.59
N ASP A 69 -13.13 1.87 -1.08
CA ASP A 69 -13.31 3.29 -1.42
C ASP A 69 -12.09 4.15 -1.00
N SER A 70 -11.53 3.85 0.16
CA SER A 70 -10.41 4.58 0.76
C SER A 70 -9.10 3.81 0.73
N LYS A 71 -9.12 2.54 0.32
CA LYS A 71 -7.99 1.59 0.31
C LYS A 71 -7.32 1.45 1.67
N LYS A 72 -8.10 1.48 2.76
CA LYS A 72 -7.61 1.41 4.15
C LYS A 72 -8.20 0.21 4.89
N TYR A 73 -7.47 -0.32 5.87
CA TYR A 73 -8.08 -1.17 6.89
C TYR A 73 -8.59 -0.31 8.03
N VAL A 74 -9.84 -0.53 8.39
CA VAL A 74 -10.45 0.04 9.59
C VAL A 74 -10.38 -0.99 10.69
N LEU A 75 -9.88 -0.59 11.86
CA LEU A 75 -9.94 -1.44 13.04
C LEU A 75 -11.40 -1.57 13.47
N ASN A 76 -11.93 -2.79 13.52
CA ASN A 76 -13.33 -3.08 13.87
C ASN A 76 -13.61 -2.93 15.38
N ILE A 77 -12.66 -2.39 16.13
CA ILE A 77 -12.72 -2.26 17.57
C ILE A 77 -13.19 -0.85 17.88
N ALA A 78 -14.40 -0.73 18.41
CA ALA A 78 -14.95 0.53 18.84
C ALA A 78 -14.14 1.04 20.04
N VAL A 79 -13.43 2.15 19.83
CA VAL A 79 -12.70 2.86 20.88
C VAL A 79 -13.39 4.19 21.12
N SER A 80 -13.57 4.53 22.39
CA SER A 80 -14.14 5.80 22.81
C SER A 80 -13.25 6.39 23.88
N TYR A 81 -13.01 7.68 23.80
CA TYR A 81 -12.15 8.40 24.73
C TYR A 81 -12.90 9.61 25.26
N PRO A 82 -12.69 9.99 26.53
CA PRO A 82 -13.13 11.28 27.02
C PRO A 82 -12.49 12.42 26.21
N VAL A 83 -13.18 13.56 26.19
CA VAL A 83 -12.75 14.75 25.43
C VAL A 83 -11.35 15.18 25.85
N GLY A 84 -10.46 15.36 24.87
CA GLY A 84 -9.08 15.79 25.10
C GLY A 84 -8.14 14.74 25.70
N ILE A 85 -8.61 13.51 25.92
CA ILE A 85 -7.79 12.43 26.48
C ILE A 85 -7.24 11.52 25.37
N SER A 86 -5.94 11.25 25.41
CA SER A 86 -5.24 10.34 24.50
C SER A 86 -4.67 9.08 25.16
N ASP A 87 -4.71 9.02 26.50
CA ASP A 87 -4.23 7.87 27.26
C ASP A 87 -5.13 6.65 26.97
N ILE A 88 -4.53 5.59 26.42
CA ILE A 88 -5.22 4.35 26.06
C ILE A 88 -5.83 3.65 27.26
N THR A 89 -5.28 3.85 28.47
CA THR A 89 -5.84 3.30 29.71
C THR A 89 -7.09 4.04 30.17
N LYS A 90 -7.41 5.19 29.57
CA LYS A 90 -8.59 6.02 29.86
C LYS A 90 -9.70 5.85 28.84
N ILE A 91 -9.65 4.82 27.98
CA ILE A 91 -10.75 4.46 27.08
C ILE A 91 -12.04 4.27 27.90
N ASP A 92 -13.12 4.91 27.43
CA ASP A 92 -14.44 4.95 28.05
C ASP A 92 -15.43 4.13 27.22
N VAL A 93 -15.36 2.81 27.41
CA VAL A 93 -16.26 1.82 26.79
C VAL A 93 -16.76 0.85 27.87
N ALA A 94 -17.92 0.22 27.64
CA ALA A 94 -18.58 -0.63 28.62
C ALA A 94 -17.69 -1.77 29.16
N ASP A 95 -16.85 -2.36 28.31
CA ASP A 95 -15.89 -3.40 28.66
C ASP A 95 -14.49 -3.01 28.18
N LYS A 96 -13.82 -2.19 29.01
CA LYS A 96 -12.50 -1.64 28.71
C LYS A 96 -11.43 -2.73 28.57
N GLU A 97 -11.42 -3.72 29.46
CA GLU A 97 -10.40 -4.78 29.45
C GLU A 97 -10.51 -5.62 28.17
N ARG A 98 -11.74 -5.97 27.77
CA ARG A 98 -11.96 -6.65 26.49
C ARG A 98 -11.55 -5.78 25.29
N CYS A 99 -11.85 -4.48 25.32
CA CYS A 99 -11.43 -3.56 24.26
C CYS A 99 -9.91 -3.52 24.12
N LEU A 100 -9.18 -3.39 25.24
CA LEU A 100 -7.72 -3.41 25.27
C LEU A 100 -7.16 -4.75 24.78
N GLU A 101 -7.78 -5.86 25.16
CA GLU A 101 -7.37 -7.18 24.69
C GLU A 101 -7.63 -7.35 23.18
N ASP A 102 -8.78 -6.92 22.66
CA ASP A 102 -9.05 -6.94 21.23
C ASP A 102 -8.04 -6.06 20.46
N LEU A 103 -7.66 -4.89 21.00
CA LEU A 103 -6.62 -4.04 20.39
C LEU A 103 -5.26 -4.75 20.33
N TYR A 104 -4.91 -5.51 21.36
CA TYR A 104 -3.69 -6.32 21.37
C TYR A 104 -3.78 -7.47 20.35
N GLN A 105 -4.90 -8.18 20.30
CA GLN A 105 -5.10 -9.26 19.33
C GLN A 105 -5.06 -8.76 17.89
N ALA A 106 -5.54 -7.53 17.63
CA ALA A 106 -5.38 -6.89 16.33
C ALA A 106 -3.90 -6.62 15.99
N GLY A 107 -3.12 -6.14 16.96
CA GLY A 107 -1.67 -5.99 16.80
C GLY A 107 -0.97 -7.33 16.54
N LYS A 108 -1.38 -8.39 17.25
CA LYS A 108 -0.86 -9.76 17.06
C LYS A 108 -1.18 -10.31 15.67
N GLU A 109 -2.34 -9.99 15.12
CA GLU A 109 -2.69 -10.35 13.74
C GLU A 109 -1.78 -9.64 12.73
N VAL A 110 -1.48 -8.35 12.93
CA VAL A 110 -0.52 -7.60 12.09
C VAL A 110 0.88 -8.23 12.19
N GLU A 111 1.33 -8.55 13.40
CA GLU A 111 2.60 -9.24 13.63
C GLU A 111 2.65 -10.58 12.88
N SER A 112 1.58 -11.38 12.99
CA SER A 112 1.46 -12.68 12.33
C SER A 112 1.41 -12.55 10.81
N PHE A 113 0.78 -11.49 10.29
CA PHE A 113 0.80 -11.16 8.87
C PHE A 113 2.22 -10.84 8.38
N LEU A 114 2.97 -9.98 9.10
CA LEU A 114 4.33 -9.59 8.72
C LEU A 114 5.31 -10.77 8.79
N LYS A 115 5.17 -11.65 9.78
CA LYS A 115 5.97 -12.89 9.91
C LYS A 115 5.69 -13.86 8.76
N ARG A 116 4.42 -14.06 8.38
CA ARG A 116 4.04 -14.92 7.23
C ARG A 116 4.58 -14.39 5.90
N ASN A 117 4.75 -13.08 5.77
CA ASN A 117 5.19 -12.42 4.54
C ASN A 117 6.58 -11.77 4.69
N HIS A 118 7.47 -12.39 5.46
CA HIS A 118 8.80 -11.83 5.80
C HIS A 118 9.71 -11.50 4.60
N GLU A 119 9.48 -12.16 3.46
CA GLU A 119 10.18 -11.92 2.19
C GLU A 119 9.92 -10.52 1.60
N ASN A 120 8.81 -9.89 1.98
CA ASN A 120 8.45 -8.56 1.49
C ASN A 120 8.75 -7.49 2.54
N LYS A 121 9.10 -6.29 2.06
CA LYS A 121 9.24 -5.10 2.90
C LYS A 121 7.91 -4.33 2.94
N TYR A 122 7.56 -3.79 4.10
CA TYR A 122 6.29 -3.09 4.33
C TYR A 122 6.49 -1.73 5.00
N ILE A 123 5.53 -0.83 4.79
CA ILE A 123 5.26 0.33 5.64
C ILE A 123 3.92 0.07 6.33
N LEU A 124 3.92 0.06 7.65
CA LEU A 124 2.75 0.04 8.51
C LEU A 124 2.44 1.48 8.95
N ILE A 125 1.35 2.06 8.45
CA ILE A 125 0.87 3.36 8.93
C ILE A 125 -0.23 3.12 9.96
N VAL A 126 0.01 3.59 11.18
CA VAL A 126 -0.99 3.62 12.25
C VAL A 126 -1.53 5.04 12.36
N GLU A 127 -2.76 5.21 11.90
CA GLU A 127 -3.45 6.51 11.82
C GLU A 127 -4.54 6.57 12.90
N GLY A 128 -4.46 7.57 13.76
CA GLY A 128 -5.53 7.88 14.72
C GLY A 128 -6.51 8.88 14.13
N GLN A 129 -7.79 8.72 14.46
CA GLN A 129 -8.85 9.65 14.07
C GLN A 129 -9.65 10.10 15.30
N ALA A 130 -10.08 11.36 15.28
CA ALA A 130 -10.89 11.95 16.34
C ALA A 130 -12.31 12.28 15.84
N SER A 131 -13.27 12.25 16.77
CA SER A 131 -14.59 12.83 16.55
C SER A 131 -14.50 14.35 16.47
N LYS A 132 -15.39 14.97 15.69
CA LYS A 132 -15.57 16.41 15.71
C LYS A 132 -16.39 16.84 16.93
N ASP A 133 -15.70 17.36 17.93
CA ASP A 133 -16.27 17.92 19.16
C ASP A 133 -15.85 19.40 19.33
N ASN A 134 -15.78 19.94 20.55
CA ASN A 134 -15.32 21.30 20.84
C ASN A 134 -13.82 21.39 21.18
N TYR A 135 -13.11 20.25 21.27
CA TYR A 135 -11.68 20.24 21.54
C TYR A 135 -10.92 20.80 20.35
N ARG A 136 -9.98 21.73 20.58
CA ARG A 136 -9.32 22.48 19.49
C ARG A 136 -8.16 21.71 18.85
N SER A 137 -7.50 20.85 19.61
CA SER A 137 -6.28 20.15 19.21
C SER A 137 -6.54 18.70 18.80
N ASN A 138 -7.63 18.45 18.07
CA ASN A 138 -8.01 17.10 17.66
C ASN A 138 -7.01 16.45 16.69
N TYR A 139 -6.24 17.25 15.95
CA TYR A 139 -5.18 16.74 15.07
C TYR A 139 -4.03 16.14 15.87
N GLU A 140 -3.52 16.88 16.85
CA GLU A 140 -2.50 16.43 17.80
C GLU A 140 -3.02 15.27 18.65
N LEU A 141 -4.27 15.37 19.13
CA LEU A 141 -4.91 14.33 19.93
C LEU A 141 -4.98 12.99 19.19
N SER A 142 -5.36 13.04 17.91
CA SER A 142 -5.46 11.84 17.08
C SER A 142 -4.10 11.17 16.87
N TYR A 143 -3.03 11.95 16.67
CA TYR A 143 -1.65 11.43 16.63
C TYR A 143 -1.25 10.81 17.98
N LEU A 144 -1.51 11.49 19.10
CA LEU A 144 -1.18 10.99 20.43
C LEU A 144 -1.90 9.68 20.76
N ARG A 145 -3.14 9.50 20.31
CA ARG A 145 -3.87 8.23 20.44
C ARG A 145 -3.22 7.12 19.62
N ALA A 146 -2.81 7.40 18.38
CA ALA A 146 -2.09 6.43 17.55
C ALA A 146 -0.74 6.04 18.18
N LEU A 147 -0.01 7.01 18.72
CA LEU A 147 1.21 6.78 19.49
C LEU A 147 0.94 5.93 20.73
N GLY A 148 -0.16 6.18 21.44
CA GLY A 148 -0.60 5.38 22.58
C GLY A 148 -0.86 3.91 22.21
N LEU A 149 -1.47 3.66 21.06
CA LEU A 149 -1.67 2.30 20.55
C LEU A 149 -0.34 1.59 20.23
N ILE A 150 0.60 2.28 19.57
CA ILE A 150 1.93 1.72 19.28
C ILE A 150 2.69 1.40 20.57
N LYS A 151 2.67 2.31 21.55
CA LYS A 151 3.27 2.06 22.86
C LYS A 151 2.64 0.86 23.55
N TYR A 152 1.31 0.78 23.54
CA TYR A 152 0.59 -0.36 24.11
C TYR A 152 0.97 -1.69 23.46
N TRP A 153 1.16 -1.74 22.14
CA TRP A 153 1.66 -2.92 21.45
C TRP A 153 3.10 -3.26 21.83
N HIS A 154 3.97 -2.25 21.86
CA HIS A 154 5.37 -2.39 22.24
C HIS A 154 5.53 -2.90 23.68
N ASP A 155 4.79 -2.32 24.63
CA ASP A 155 4.84 -2.68 26.05
C ASP A 155 4.30 -4.10 26.32
N ARG A 156 3.53 -4.65 25.37
CA ARG A 156 3.09 -6.04 25.35
C ARG A 156 3.95 -6.94 24.46
N GLU A 157 5.17 -6.50 24.16
CA GLU A 157 6.21 -7.28 23.46
C GLU A 157 5.85 -7.70 22.03
N LEU A 158 4.97 -6.96 21.33
CA LEU A 158 4.73 -7.19 19.90
C LEU A 158 5.92 -6.71 19.07
N ASN A 159 6.42 -7.57 18.19
CA ASN A 159 7.58 -7.29 17.34
C ASN A 159 7.23 -7.43 15.85
N PHE A 160 7.14 -6.29 15.16
CA PHE A 160 6.80 -6.20 13.75
C PHE A 160 7.96 -6.52 12.78
N GLY A 161 9.16 -6.79 13.30
CA GLY A 161 10.32 -7.26 12.53
C GLY A 161 10.97 -6.21 11.61
N ASP A 162 12.17 -6.53 11.13
CA ASP A 162 12.99 -5.64 10.27
C ASP A 162 12.47 -5.54 8.83
N ASN A 163 11.41 -6.28 8.51
CA ASN A 163 10.70 -6.18 7.24
C ASN A 163 9.57 -5.14 7.27
N CYS A 164 9.35 -4.45 8.39
CA CYS A 164 8.31 -3.44 8.54
C CYS A 164 8.86 -2.10 9.05
N GLU A 165 8.58 -1.01 8.33
CA GLU A 165 8.74 0.35 8.84
C GLU A 165 7.40 0.84 9.41
N ILE A 166 7.39 1.43 10.60
CA ILE A 166 6.16 1.92 11.24
C ILE A 166 6.11 3.45 11.15
N GLN A 167 5.00 3.98 10.64
CA GLN A 167 4.71 5.41 10.62
C GLN A 167 3.47 5.71 11.47
N ILE A 168 3.59 6.66 12.38
CA ILE A 168 2.50 7.07 13.28
C ILE A 168 1.91 8.38 12.75
N SER A 169 0.60 8.44 12.60
CA SER A 169 -0.09 9.60 12.01
C SER A 169 -1.40 9.92 12.73
N GLY A 170 -1.87 11.16 12.56
CA GLY A 170 -3.16 11.62 13.07
C GLY A 170 -3.90 12.41 12.00
N SER A 171 -5.15 12.05 11.73
CA SER A 171 -6.00 12.74 10.74
C SER A 171 -7.04 13.68 11.34
N GLY A 172 -7.09 13.76 12.67
CA GLY A 172 -7.92 14.69 13.42
C GLY A 172 -9.42 14.49 13.22
N ASP A 173 -10.15 15.60 13.26
CA ASP A 173 -11.61 15.65 13.28
C ASP A 173 -12.25 16.09 11.96
N GLY A 174 -11.44 16.26 10.91
CA GLY A 174 -11.89 16.66 9.58
C GLY A 174 -12.21 18.14 9.42
N ARG A 175 -11.98 19.01 10.41
CA ARG A 175 -12.19 20.46 10.26
C ARG A 175 -11.34 21.08 9.15
N LEU A 176 -10.12 20.59 8.93
CA LEU A 176 -9.22 21.05 7.87
C LEU A 176 -9.57 20.48 6.48
N LYS A 177 -10.64 19.68 6.34
CA LYS A 177 -11.09 19.10 5.06
C LYS A 177 -9.96 18.38 4.29
N THR A 178 -9.16 17.60 5.00
CA THR A 178 -8.05 16.78 4.47
C THR A 178 -8.51 15.60 3.60
N ASN A 179 -9.81 15.48 3.30
CA ASN A 179 -10.42 14.35 2.61
C ASN A 179 -10.14 12.98 3.27
N SER A 180 -9.83 12.96 4.56
CA SER A 180 -9.72 11.73 5.34
C SER A 180 -11.07 11.01 5.38
N MET A 181 -11.04 9.67 5.39
CA MET A 181 -12.24 8.85 5.54
C MET A 181 -12.99 9.24 6.82
N ARG A 182 -14.29 9.53 6.74
CA ARG A 182 -15.14 9.85 7.90
C ARG A 182 -16.52 9.23 7.76
N GLU A 183 -17.06 8.81 8.88
CA GLU A 183 -18.46 8.43 9.04
C GLU A 183 -19.30 9.68 9.31
N LYS A 184 -20.58 9.62 8.93
CA LYS A 184 -21.55 10.69 9.24
C LYS A 184 -21.76 10.85 10.75
N ASN A 185 -21.73 9.75 11.50
CA ASN A 185 -21.77 9.79 12.95
C ASN A 185 -20.38 10.09 13.50
N GLU A 186 -20.22 11.27 14.11
CA GLU A 186 -18.91 11.74 14.57
C GLU A 186 -18.30 10.88 15.67
N ILE A 187 -19.11 10.24 16.51
CA ILE A 187 -18.61 9.35 17.57
C ILE A 187 -17.87 8.15 16.95
N SER A 188 -18.37 7.63 15.83
CA SER A 188 -17.73 6.53 15.09
C SER A 188 -16.40 6.91 14.42
N ASN A 189 -16.04 8.21 14.42
CA ASN A 189 -14.75 8.70 13.94
C ASN A 189 -13.65 8.66 14.99
N GLN A 190 -13.96 8.28 16.25
CA GLN A 190 -12.93 7.88 17.20
C GLN A 190 -12.50 6.45 16.90
N ARG A 191 -11.43 6.30 16.13
CA ARG A 191 -10.95 4.97 15.69
C ARG A 191 -9.50 5.01 15.25
N PHE A 192 -8.98 3.82 15.00
CA PHE A 192 -7.69 3.60 14.37
C PHE A 192 -7.87 3.10 12.95
N LEU A 193 -7.07 3.65 12.04
CA LEU A 193 -6.95 3.21 10.65
C LEU A 193 -5.55 2.63 10.47
N ILE A 194 -5.48 1.47 9.83
CA ILE A 194 -4.24 0.75 9.61
C ILE A 194 -4.01 0.64 8.11
N HIS A 195 -2.80 1.00 7.68
CA HIS A 195 -2.36 0.83 6.30
C HIS A 195 -1.14 -0.06 6.27
N ILE A 196 -1.16 -1.08 5.43
CA ILE A 196 -0.02 -1.93 5.18
C ILE A 196 0.31 -1.78 3.70
N LEU A 197 1.41 -1.11 3.41
CA LEU A 197 1.85 -0.81 2.05
C LEU A 197 3.12 -1.60 1.76
N PRO A 198 3.16 -2.45 0.73
CA PRO A 198 4.39 -3.11 0.36
C PRO A 198 5.37 -2.12 -0.30
N LYS A 199 6.64 -2.18 0.11
CA LYS A 199 7.73 -1.38 -0.46
C LYS A 199 8.31 -1.98 -1.74
N ASN A 200 8.09 -3.28 -1.98
CA ASN A 200 8.58 -3.98 -3.16
C ASN A 200 8.01 -3.40 -4.48
N ILE A 201 7.02 -2.51 -4.42
CA ILE A 201 6.50 -1.74 -5.56
C ILE A 201 7.54 -0.70 -6.05
N PHE A 202 8.50 -0.30 -5.21
CA PHE A 202 9.48 0.74 -5.52
C PHE A 202 10.85 0.21 -5.94
N GLU A 203 11.11 -1.09 -5.82
CA GLU A 203 12.33 -1.73 -6.30
C GLU A 203 12.19 -2.07 -7.79
N ASN A 204 12.22 -1.03 -8.62
CA ASN A 204 12.61 -1.20 -10.01
C ASN A 204 14.13 -1.00 -10.12
N ASP A 205 14.75 -1.95 -10.83
CA ASP A 205 16.02 -1.81 -11.55
C ASP A 205 17.33 -1.98 -10.75
N LYS A 206 17.83 -3.21 -10.76
CA LYS A 206 19.20 -3.48 -11.19
C LYS A 206 19.22 -4.52 -12.31
#